data_AF-A0A328FEM3-F1
#
_entry.id   AF-A0A328FEM3-F1
#
_cell.length_a   1.000
_cell.length_b   1.000
_cell.length_c   1.000
_cell.angle_alpha   90.00
_cell.angle_beta   90.00
_cell.angle_gamma   90.00
#
_symmetry.space_group_name_H-M   'P 1'
#
loop_
_entity.id
_entity.type
_entity.pdbx_description
1 polymer ?
#
loop_
_entity_poly.entity_id
_entity_poly.type
_entity_poly.pdbx_seq_one_letter_code
_entity_poly.pdbx_strand_id
1 'polypeptide(L)'
;MPQKRIPEERLFELINPIEPLPFRSSERKKTIIEFADLYGVSINTVYRRLRERKKPKSLRRSDYGNPRSIEKKDLKKYCEVIAAIKIKSSNRKGHRLSTAEIIRILEIHGVDTPYGYLKPPKGMIKKSTII
;
A
#
# COMPACT_ATOMS: atom_id res chain seq x y z
N MET A 1 -22.39 31.38 10.32
CA MET A 1 -21.62 31.00 11.53
C MET A 1 -20.14 31.05 11.16
N PRO A 2 -19.31 31.91 11.77
CA PRO A 2 -17.89 31.99 11.44
C PRO A 2 -17.24 30.63 11.74
N GLN A 3 -16.46 30.13 10.79
CA GLN A 3 -15.85 28.81 10.89
C GLN A 3 -14.84 28.83 12.04
N LYS A 4 -15.15 28.20 13.18
CA LYS A 4 -14.24 28.07 14.33
C LYS A 4 -13.02 27.24 13.91
N ARG A 5 -12.03 27.89 13.31
CA ARG A 5 -10.76 27.29 12.92
C ARG A 5 -9.74 27.62 14.00
N ILE A 6 -9.17 26.58 14.59
CA ILE A 6 -7.96 26.72 15.39
C ILE A 6 -6.83 27.23 14.47
N PRO A 7 -6.15 28.33 14.83
CA PRO A 7 -4.96 28.81 14.11
C PRO A 7 -3.83 27.77 14.13
N GLU A 8 -3.02 27.73 13.08
CA GLU A 8 -1.96 26.72 12.95
C GLU A 8 -0.87 26.85 14.02
N GLU A 9 -0.47 28.09 14.33
CA GLU A 9 0.53 28.40 15.36
C GLU A 9 0.13 27.85 16.74
N ARG A 10 -1.15 27.96 17.09
CA ARG A 10 -1.68 27.48 18.37
C ARG A 10 -1.74 25.96 18.44
N LEU A 11 -1.89 25.29 17.30
CA LEU A 11 -1.72 23.83 17.21
C LEU A 11 -0.26 23.42 17.43
N PHE A 12 0.73 24.21 17.00
CA PHE A 12 2.15 23.94 17.27
C PHE A 12 2.48 24.08 18.77
N GLU A 13 1.99 25.14 19.41
CA GLU A 13 2.14 25.33 20.85
C GLU A 13 1.58 24.13 21.65
N LEU A 14 0.48 23.54 21.18
CA LEU A 14 -0.12 22.36 21.81
C LEU A 14 0.71 21.08 21.62
N ILE A 15 1.52 20.97 20.56
CA ILE A 15 2.31 19.76 20.28
C ILE A 15 3.43 19.60 21.31
N ASN A 16 4.14 20.67 21.65
CA ASN A 16 5.28 20.66 22.58
C ASN A 16 4.98 19.96 23.93
N PRO A 17 3.91 20.30 24.67
CA PRO A 17 3.61 19.64 25.94
C PRO A 17 3.06 18.22 25.77
N ILE A 18 2.48 17.91 24.60
CA ILE A 18 1.76 16.66 24.37
C ILE A 18 2.68 15.57 23.80
N GLU A 19 3.69 15.93 23.01
CA GLU A 19 4.61 15.00 22.38
C GLU A 19 5.32 14.03 23.34
N PRO A 20 5.85 14.46 24.51
CA PRO A 20 6.49 13.54 25.46
C PRO A 20 5.49 12.64 26.21
N LEU A 21 4.19 12.99 26.21
CA LEU A 21 3.18 12.24 26.95
C LEU A 21 2.69 11.01 26.17
N PRO A 22 2.58 9.84 26.82
CA PRO A 22 1.98 8.65 26.23
C PRO A 22 0.58 8.93 25.67
N PHE A 23 0.22 8.27 24.56
CA PHE A 23 -1.06 8.52 23.88
C PHE A 23 -2.29 8.31 24.79
N ARG A 24 -2.19 7.40 25.77
CA ARG A 24 -3.25 7.07 26.73
C ARG A 24 -3.11 7.78 28.09
N SER A 25 -2.19 8.75 28.22
CA SER A 25 -2.03 9.52 29.46
C SER A 25 -3.28 10.37 29.75
N SER A 26 -3.70 10.40 31.01
CA SER A 26 -4.79 11.25 31.50
C SER A 26 -4.44 12.74 31.38
N GLU A 27 -3.19 13.11 31.62
CA GLU A 27 -2.68 14.49 31.46
C GLU A 27 -2.81 14.96 30.02
N ARG A 28 -2.40 14.11 29.07
CA ARG A 28 -2.57 14.39 27.63
C ARG A 28 -4.02 14.65 27.27
N LYS A 29 -4.94 13.88 27.83
CA LYS A 29 -6.38 14.05 27.58
C LYS A 29 -6.89 15.38 28.16
N LYS A 30 -6.47 15.74 29.37
CA LYS A 30 -6.85 17.02 30.01
C LYS A 30 -6.39 18.22 29.19
N THR A 31 -5.12 18.27 28.79
CA THR A 31 -4.58 19.37 27.96
C THR A 31 -5.33 19.53 26.64
N ILE A 32 -5.75 18.43 26.00
CA ILE A 32 -6.52 18.48 24.76
C ILE A 32 -7.96 18.96 25.00
N ILE A 33 -8.57 18.59 26.13
CA ILE A 33 -9.91 19.06 26.51
C ILE A 33 -9.89 20.56 26.73
N GLU A 34 -8.98 21.06 27.58
CA GLU A 34 -8.84 22.49 27.87
C GLU A 34 -8.61 23.31 26.60
N PHE A 35 -7.77 22.79 25.69
CA PHE A 35 -7.54 23.42 24.39
C PHE A 35 -8.78 23.40 23.50
N ALA A 36 -9.54 22.30 23.49
CA ALA A 36 -10.78 22.21 22.73
C ALA A 36 -11.82 23.23 23.20
N ASP A 37 -11.96 23.37 24.52
CA ASP A 37 -12.87 24.33 25.16
C ASP A 37 -12.46 25.78 24.86
N LEU A 38 -11.16 26.11 24.94
CA LEU A 38 -10.61 27.44 24.64
C LEU A 38 -10.98 27.92 23.22
N TYR A 39 -10.95 27.02 22.23
CA TYR A 39 -11.30 27.34 20.84
C TYR A 39 -12.75 27.02 20.48
N GLY A 40 -13.55 26.54 21.45
CA GLY A 40 -14.94 26.17 21.27
C GLY A 40 -15.16 25.12 20.17
N VAL A 41 -14.22 24.17 20.04
CA VAL A 41 -14.27 23.05 19.10
C VAL A 41 -14.38 21.72 19.85
N SER A 42 -14.75 20.64 19.17
CA SER A 42 -14.75 19.33 19.79
C SER A 42 -13.32 18.77 19.95
N ILE A 43 -13.11 17.97 20.99
CA ILE A 43 -11.87 17.19 21.23
C ILE A 43 -11.48 16.41 19.96
N ASN A 44 -12.47 15.83 19.27
CA ASN A 44 -12.27 15.09 18.01
C ASN A 44 -11.69 15.97 16.90
N THR A 45 -12.08 17.26 16.85
CA THR A 45 -11.54 18.22 15.89
C THR A 45 -10.08 18.51 16.16
N VAL A 46 -9.68 18.65 17.44
CA VAL A 46 -8.28 18.82 17.85
C VAL A 46 -7.45 17.60 17.44
N TYR A 47 -7.88 16.38 17.78
CA TYR A 47 -7.19 15.15 17.38
C TYR A 47 -7.07 14.99 15.86
N ARG A 48 -8.11 15.34 15.11
CA ARG A 48 -8.08 15.28 13.64
C ARG A 48 -7.04 16.23 13.07
N ARG A 49 -7.02 17.49 13.51
CA ARG A 49 -6.03 18.50 13.10
C ARG A 49 -4.60 18.08 13.43
N LEU A 50 -4.38 17.55 14.64
CA LEU A 50 -3.08 17.01 15.04
C LEU A 50 -2.63 15.82 14.17
N ARG A 51 -3.56 14.94 13.75
CA ARG A 51 -3.25 13.81 12.85
C ARG A 51 -2.93 14.25 11.43
N GLU A 52 -3.70 15.17 10.87
CA GLU A 52 -3.52 15.70 9.51
C GLU A 52 -2.15 16.36 9.32
N ARG A 53 -1.57 16.93 10.39
CA ARG A 53 -0.25 17.56 10.39
C ARG A 53 0.91 16.57 10.51
N LYS A 54 0.72 15.46 11.23
CA LYS A 54 1.85 14.66 11.73
C LYS A 54 2.64 13.91 10.65
N LYS A 55 2.17 13.79 9.41
CA LYS A 55 2.91 13.06 8.37
C LYS A 55 2.73 13.68 6.99
N PRO A 56 3.80 13.96 6.24
CA PRO A 56 3.67 14.10 4.80
C PRO A 56 3.01 12.82 4.27
N LYS A 57 1.98 12.98 3.43
CA LYS A 57 1.30 11.84 2.82
C LYS A 57 2.35 11.03 2.05
N SER A 58 2.50 9.75 2.38
CA SER A 58 3.45 8.91 1.66
C SER A 58 3.13 8.95 0.17
N LEU A 59 4.17 9.12 -0.66
CA LEU A 59 4.01 9.12 -2.12
C LEU A 59 3.37 7.82 -2.64
N ARG A 60 3.62 6.72 -1.91
CA ARG A 60 3.18 5.37 -2.23
C ARG A 60 2.22 4.85 -1.17
N ARG A 61 1.39 3.89 -1.57
CA ARG A 61 0.52 3.15 -0.64
C ARG A 61 1.37 2.32 0.35
N SER A 62 0.79 1.99 1.50
CA SER A 62 1.47 1.24 2.57
C SER A 62 1.98 -0.14 2.13
N ASP A 63 1.36 -0.74 1.13
CA ASP A 63 1.66 -2.06 0.59
C ASP A 63 2.34 -2.00 -0.79
N TYR A 64 2.94 -0.87 -1.13
CA TYR A 64 3.67 -0.73 -2.39
C TYR A 64 4.73 -1.81 -2.55
N GLY A 65 4.76 -2.47 -3.72
CA GLY A 65 5.66 -3.58 -4.00
C GLY A 65 5.20 -4.94 -3.48
N ASN A 66 4.06 -5.00 -2.79
CA ASN A 66 3.45 -6.26 -2.35
C ASN A 66 2.17 -6.55 -3.15
N PRO A 67 2.09 -7.69 -3.85
CA PRO A 67 0.86 -8.09 -4.53
C PRO A 67 -0.26 -8.36 -3.50
N ARG A 68 -1.47 -7.85 -3.78
CA ARG A 68 -2.67 -8.13 -2.96
C ARG A 68 -3.40 -9.40 -3.37
N SER A 69 -3.27 -9.81 -4.62
CA SER A 69 -4.08 -10.90 -5.21
C SER A 69 -3.38 -12.26 -5.19
N ILE A 70 -2.05 -12.29 -5.01
CA ILE A 70 -1.24 -13.51 -5.06
C ILE A 70 -0.16 -13.38 -3.99
N GLU A 71 0.17 -14.47 -3.30
CA GLU A 71 1.32 -14.50 -2.40
C GLU A 71 2.62 -14.24 -3.18
N LYS A 72 3.55 -13.48 -2.57
CA LYS A 72 4.82 -13.11 -3.23
C LYS A 72 5.63 -14.33 -3.71
N LYS A 73 5.58 -15.44 -2.96
CA LYS A 73 6.28 -16.69 -3.32
C LYS A 73 5.74 -17.28 -4.62
N ASP A 74 4.41 -17.33 -4.76
CA ASP A 74 3.79 -17.89 -5.96
C ASP A 74 3.94 -16.95 -7.15
N LEU A 75 3.86 -15.62 -6.93
CA LEU A 75 4.18 -14.65 -7.98
C LEU A 75 5.59 -14.86 -8.54
N LYS A 76 6.58 -15.10 -7.66
CA LYS A 76 7.96 -15.38 -8.07
C LYS A 76 8.05 -16.62 -8.97
N LYS A 77 7.39 -17.73 -8.59
CA LYS A 77 7.35 -18.96 -9.40
C LYS A 77 6.75 -18.69 -10.79
N TYR A 78 5.65 -17.94 -10.86
CA TYR A 78 5.04 -17.58 -12.14
C TYR A 78 5.99 -16.73 -12.99
N CYS A 79 6.69 -15.76 -12.40
CA CYS A 79 7.68 -14.96 -13.12
C CYS A 79 8.83 -15.81 -13.66
N GLU A 80 9.34 -16.76 -12.88
CA GLU A 80 10.41 -17.69 -13.29
C GLU A 80 9.99 -18.55 -14.48
N VAL A 81 8.79 -19.14 -14.43
CA VAL A 81 8.26 -19.97 -15.52
C VAL A 81 8.02 -19.14 -16.78
N ILE A 82 7.44 -17.94 -16.64
CA ILE A 82 7.21 -17.04 -17.79
C ILE A 82 8.55 -16.62 -18.41
N ALA A 83 9.57 -16.32 -17.61
CA ALA A 83 10.91 -16.00 -18.11
C ALA A 83 11.53 -17.19 -18.86
N ALA A 84 11.41 -18.41 -18.32
CA ALA A 84 11.89 -19.62 -18.97
C ALA A 84 11.18 -19.86 -20.33
N ILE A 85 9.86 -19.69 -20.38
CA ILE A 85 9.09 -19.81 -21.64
C ILE A 85 9.49 -18.73 -22.64
N LYS A 86 9.76 -17.50 -22.21
CA LYS A 86 10.28 -16.43 -23.10
C LYS A 86 11.63 -16.81 -23.71
N ILE A 87 12.53 -17.38 -22.91
CA ILE A 87 13.84 -17.81 -23.41
C ILE A 87 13.66 -18.96 -24.40
N LYS A 88 12.86 -19.97 -24.05
CA LYS A 88 12.62 -21.16 -24.88
C LYS A 88 11.87 -20.84 -26.19
N SER A 89 11.00 -19.84 -26.17
CA SER A 89 10.26 -19.39 -27.36
C SER A 89 11.02 -18.40 -28.24
N SER A 90 12.29 -18.11 -27.91
CA SER A 90 13.13 -17.24 -28.72
C SER A 90 13.51 -17.91 -30.03
N ASN A 91 13.22 -17.26 -31.16
CA ASN A 91 13.69 -17.73 -32.47
C ASN A 91 15.10 -17.16 -32.79
N ARG A 92 15.67 -17.60 -33.93
CA ARG A 92 16.99 -17.14 -34.41
C ARG A 92 17.06 -15.63 -34.70
N LYS A 93 15.91 -14.97 -34.87
CA LYS A 93 15.79 -13.51 -35.06
C LYS A 93 15.58 -12.77 -33.73
N GLY A 94 15.60 -13.46 -32.60
CA GLY A 94 15.42 -12.87 -31.26
C GLY A 94 13.97 -12.56 -30.88
N HIS A 95 12.98 -12.90 -31.71
CA HIS A 95 11.57 -12.75 -31.35
C HIS A 95 11.16 -13.84 -30.36
N ARG A 96 10.35 -13.45 -29.36
CA ARG A 96 9.87 -14.31 -28.27
C ARG A 96 8.37 -14.15 -28.12
N LEU A 97 7.72 -15.12 -27.47
CA LEU A 97 6.31 -14.96 -27.12
C LEU A 97 6.10 -13.76 -26.17
N SER A 98 5.01 -13.04 -26.39
CA SER A 98 4.63 -11.93 -25.52
C SER A 98 4.23 -12.45 -24.14
N THR A 99 4.37 -11.63 -23.09
CA THR A 99 3.93 -12.02 -21.73
C THR A 99 2.45 -12.39 -21.71
N ALA A 100 1.60 -11.67 -22.47
CA ALA A 100 0.17 -11.94 -22.53
C ALA A 100 -0.14 -13.30 -23.16
N GLU A 101 0.59 -13.66 -24.22
CA GLU A 101 0.41 -14.95 -24.89
C GLU A 101 0.85 -16.12 -24.00
N ILE A 102 1.96 -15.94 -23.27
CA ILE A 102 2.43 -16.95 -22.30
C ILE A 102 1.41 -17.15 -21.18
N ILE A 103 0.84 -16.06 -20.63
CA ILE A 103 -0.23 -16.15 -19.62
C ILE A 103 -1.42 -16.94 -20.18
N ARG A 104 -1.85 -16.64 -21.42
CA ARG A 104 -2.94 -17.36 -22.09
C ARG A 104 -2.66 -18.86 -22.19
N ILE A 105 -1.46 -19.23 -22.63
CA ILE A 105 -1.04 -20.63 -22.74
C ILE A 105 -1.05 -21.31 -21.37
N LEU A 106 -0.51 -20.66 -20.34
CA LEU A 106 -0.49 -21.19 -18.98
C LEU A 106 -1.90 -21.41 -18.42
N GLU A 107 -2.83 -20.48 -18.63
CA GLU A 107 -4.22 -20.60 -18.15
C GLU A 107 -5.01 -21.70 -18.89
N ILE A 108 -4.82 -21.84 -20.20
CA ILE A 108 -5.58 -22.82 -21.02
C ILE A 108 -4.97 -24.21 -20.89
N HIS A 109 -3.66 -24.33 -21.11
CA HIS A 109 -2.97 -25.61 -21.29
C HIS A 109 -2.11 -26.03 -20.11
N GLY A 110 -1.70 -25.10 -19.23
CA GLY A 110 -0.71 -25.36 -18.19
C GLY A 110 0.67 -25.74 -18.75
N VAL A 111 1.65 -25.87 -17.86
CA VAL A 111 3.02 -26.26 -18.20
C VAL A 111 3.60 -27.17 -17.12
N ASP A 112 4.30 -28.22 -17.53
CA ASP A 112 5.12 -29.02 -16.63
C ASP A 112 6.37 -28.26 -16.21
N THR A 113 6.58 -28.17 -14.90
CA THR A 113 7.77 -27.59 -14.29
C THR A 113 8.47 -28.64 -13.43
N PRO A 114 9.76 -28.47 -13.10
CA PRO A 114 10.44 -29.35 -12.14
C PRO A 114 9.76 -29.45 -10.77
N TYR A 115 8.88 -28.49 -10.44
CA TYR A 115 8.12 -28.43 -9.20
C TYR A 115 6.70 -28.98 -9.33
N GLY A 116 6.35 -29.56 -10.48
CA GLY A 116 5.03 -30.09 -10.81
C GLY A 116 4.32 -29.34 -11.95
N TYR A 117 3.11 -29.79 -12.27
CA TYR A 117 2.28 -29.18 -13.29
C TYR A 117 1.69 -27.85 -12.81
N LEU A 118 1.97 -26.78 -13.55
CA LEU A 118 1.57 -25.42 -13.23
C LEU A 118 0.47 -24.96 -14.17
N LYS A 119 -0.74 -24.79 -13.63
CA LYS A 119 -1.89 -24.24 -14.36
C LYS A 119 -2.63 -23.22 -13.48
N PRO A 120 -2.36 -21.91 -13.64
CA PRO A 120 -3.08 -20.89 -12.89
C PRO A 120 -4.55 -20.80 -13.33
N PRO A 121 -5.48 -20.52 -12.40
CA PRO A 121 -6.85 -20.15 -12.73
C PRO A 121 -6.92 -18.95 -13.68
N LYS A 122 -7.91 -18.96 -14.56
CA LYS A 122 -8.12 -17.91 -15.55
C LYS A 122 -8.28 -16.54 -14.87
N GLY A 123 -7.51 -15.55 -15.31
CA GLY A 123 -7.56 -14.18 -14.81
C GLY A 123 -6.85 -13.96 -13.47
N MET A 124 -6.27 -15.00 -12.86
CA MET A 124 -5.47 -14.87 -11.64
C MET A 124 -4.21 -14.03 -11.91
N ILE A 125 -3.57 -14.27 -13.05
CA ILE A 125 -2.31 -13.64 -13.43
C ILE A 125 -2.58 -12.54 -14.46
N LYS A 126 -2.33 -11.29 -14.08
CA LYS A 126 -2.41 -10.15 -14.99
C LYS A 126 -1.03 -9.71 -15.42
N LYS A 127 -0.93 -9.18 -16.64
CA LYS A 127 0.30 -8.57 -17.16
C LYS A 127 0.87 -7.51 -16.18
N SER A 128 0.01 -6.69 -15.58
CA SER A 128 0.38 -5.68 -14.59
C SER A 128 0.94 -6.23 -13.28
N THR A 129 0.71 -7.52 -12.99
CA THR A 129 1.21 -8.17 -11.77
C THR A 129 2.61 -8.75 -11.97
N ILE A 130 3.02 -8.99 -13.23
CA ILE A 130 4.30 -9.60 -13.59
C ILE A 130 5.34 -8.56 -14.06
N ILE A 131 4.89 -7.43 -14.62
CA ILE A 131 5.75 -6.36 -15.15
C ILE A 131 6.25 -5.45 -14.03
#